data_AF-A0A7S4NK33-F1
#
_entry.id   AF-A0A7S4NK33-F1
#
_cell.length_a   1.000
_cell.length_b   1.000
_cell.length_c   1.000
_cell.angle_alpha   90.00
_cell.angle_beta   90.00
_cell.angle_gamma   90.00
#
_symmetry.space_group_name_H-M   'P 1'
#
loop_
_entity.id
_entity.type
_entity.pdbx_description
1 polymer ?
#
loop_
_entity_poly.entity_id
_entity_poly.type
_entity_poly.pdbx_seq_one_letter_code
_entity_poly.pdbx_strand_id
1 'polypeptide(L)'
;GTPFDAGSALDAEPTFAHRALTSMHAAGQLHEWVQQNHDGLPQKAGFPHHRINEIHGGWFDPSNPVVPMDGTLRTDLVEALEESIARTDLCLVAGTSLCGMNADRIASNTARRAGRDAAVGGTVLINLQRTVMDEHCQLRIFAPIDEVMALLAEELGVPVAPPQHAATPPPPTPCAGETDIFKVPCDADGRRSTSHTSVLDLRVGARLRIIGQPDWDVERCGTVATVTGKDSLGNYILQLPSGGDRRTRTLGAWWVREAQLGRVPLMPVAPWVG
;
A
#
# COMPACT_ATOMS: atom_id res chain seq x y z
N GLY A 1 -6.78 30.93 14.14
CA GLY A 1 -6.59 29.58 13.62
C GLY A 1 -6.61 28.63 14.78
N THR A 2 -7.41 27.59 14.71
CA THR A 2 -7.37 26.49 15.68
C THR A 2 -6.22 25.54 15.30
N PRO A 3 -5.75 24.66 16.19
CA PRO A 3 -4.61 23.76 15.93
C PRO A 3 -4.88 22.69 14.85
N PHE A 4 -6.03 22.76 14.18
CA PHE A 4 -6.50 21.80 13.19
C PHE A 4 -6.50 22.35 11.75
N ASP A 5 -6.02 23.58 11.53
CA ASP A 5 -5.79 24.12 10.18
C ASP A 5 -4.42 23.65 9.61
N ALA A 6 -4.12 22.35 9.75
CA ALA A 6 -2.98 21.67 9.14
C ALA A 6 -3.51 20.61 8.17
N GLY A 7 -2.85 20.48 7.01
CA GLY A 7 -3.23 19.57 5.92
C GLY A 7 -3.71 18.21 6.42
N SER A 8 -4.73 17.66 5.77
CA SER A 8 -5.32 16.39 6.19
C SER A 8 -4.24 15.31 6.24
N ALA A 9 -4.40 14.26 7.07
CA ALA A 9 -3.44 13.14 7.09
C ALA A 9 -3.24 12.49 5.69
N LEU A 10 -4.17 12.73 4.75
CA LEU A 10 -4.09 12.34 3.35
C LEU A 10 -3.07 13.16 2.54
N ASP A 11 -2.74 14.38 2.97
CA ASP A 11 -1.78 15.29 2.34
C ASP A 11 -0.32 15.05 2.80
N ALA A 12 -0.09 14.09 3.70
CA ALA A 12 1.25 13.78 4.19
C ALA A 12 2.18 13.35 3.03
N GLU A 13 3.40 13.90 3.04
CA GLU A 13 4.45 13.60 2.05
C GLU A 13 5.39 12.48 2.53
N PRO A 14 5.97 11.69 1.61
CA PRO A 14 6.94 10.66 1.98
C PRO A 14 8.22 11.22 2.61
N THR A 15 8.66 10.59 3.70
CA THR A 15 9.95 10.89 4.35
C THR A 15 11.15 10.43 3.53
N PHE A 16 12.38 10.70 3.99
CA PHE A 16 13.58 10.20 3.33
C PHE A 16 13.59 8.67 3.28
N ALA A 17 13.25 8.00 4.39
CA ALA A 17 13.18 6.54 4.45
C ALA A 17 12.25 5.95 3.38
N HIS A 18 11.07 6.52 3.15
CA HIS A 18 10.17 6.05 2.10
C HIS A 18 10.82 6.11 0.72
N ARG A 19 11.47 7.22 0.39
CA ARG A 19 12.16 7.39 -0.91
C ARG A 19 13.37 6.47 -1.03
N ALA A 20 14.13 6.30 0.04
CA ALA A 20 15.29 5.40 0.07
C ALA A 20 14.87 3.94 -0.17
N LEU A 21 13.83 3.47 0.51
CA LEU A 21 13.27 2.13 0.32
C LEU A 21 12.73 1.93 -1.11
N THR A 22 12.08 2.94 -1.70
CA THR A 22 11.70 2.89 -3.12
C THR A 22 12.91 2.78 -4.04
N SER A 23 13.97 3.57 -3.81
CA SER A 23 15.20 3.48 -4.61
C SER A 23 15.90 2.12 -4.45
N MET A 24 15.91 1.55 -3.24
CA MET A 24 16.44 0.20 -2.98
C MET A 24 15.64 -0.87 -3.72
N HIS A 25 14.31 -0.72 -3.79
CA HIS A 25 13.49 -1.62 -4.61
C HIS A 25 13.83 -1.51 -6.09
N ALA A 26 13.96 -0.29 -6.61
CA ALA A 26 14.37 -0.07 -8.00
C ALA A 26 15.77 -0.63 -8.31
N ALA A 27 16.66 -0.69 -7.31
CA ALA A 27 17.98 -1.30 -7.39
C ALA A 27 17.99 -2.84 -7.19
N GLY A 28 16.83 -3.46 -6.93
CA GLY A 28 16.71 -4.91 -6.71
C GLY A 28 17.17 -5.38 -5.33
N GLN A 29 17.34 -4.46 -4.36
CA GLN A 29 17.82 -4.76 -3.00
C GLN A 29 16.68 -4.91 -1.99
N LEU A 30 15.48 -4.41 -2.30
CA LEU A 30 14.27 -4.58 -1.50
C LEU A 30 13.16 -5.22 -2.35
N HIS A 31 12.55 -6.29 -1.87
CA HIS A 31 11.60 -7.08 -2.68
C HIS A 31 10.13 -6.70 -2.45
N GLU A 32 9.74 -6.55 -1.18
CA GLU A 32 8.37 -6.42 -0.74
C GLU A 32 8.29 -5.49 0.49
N TRP A 33 7.12 -4.88 0.71
CA TRP A 33 6.86 -3.99 1.85
C TRP A 33 5.59 -4.43 2.57
N VAL A 34 5.70 -4.83 3.84
CA VAL A 34 4.52 -5.08 4.71
C VAL A 34 4.19 -3.80 5.47
N GLN A 35 3.10 -3.14 5.09
CA GLN A 35 2.75 -1.82 5.60
C GLN A 35 1.68 -1.94 6.68
N GLN A 36 2.01 -1.48 7.89
CA GLN A 36 1.05 -1.46 9.01
C GLN A 36 0.25 -0.16 9.10
N ASN A 37 0.82 0.96 8.62
CA ASN A 37 0.10 2.21 8.50
C ASN A 37 -0.89 2.16 7.33
N HIS A 38 -1.80 3.13 7.27
CA HIS A 38 -2.82 3.22 6.22
C HIS A 38 -2.62 4.43 5.28
N ASP A 39 -1.55 5.20 5.49
CA ASP A 39 -1.30 6.55 4.99
C ASP A 39 -0.93 6.66 3.50
N GLY A 40 -0.66 5.53 2.84
CA GLY A 40 -0.25 5.46 1.45
C GLY A 40 1.12 6.09 1.15
N LEU A 41 1.95 6.37 2.16
CA LEU A 41 3.25 7.02 1.96
C LEU A 41 4.23 6.22 1.08
N PRO A 42 4.29 4.87 1.14
CA PRO A 42 5.11 4.10 0.20
C PRO A 42 4.69 4.31 -1.26
N GLN A 43 3.39 4.31 -1.54
CA GLN A 43 2.82 4.51 -2.88
C GLN A 43 3.10 5.94 -3.38
N LYS A 44 2.93 6.95 -2.50
CA LYS A 44 3.29 8.34 -2.80
C LYS A 44 4.78 8.51 -3.07
N ALA A 45 5.63 7.69 -2.46
CA ALA A 45 7.06 7.64 -2.74
C ALA A 45 7.40 6.91 -4.06
N GLY A 46 6.41 6.32 -4.74
CA GLY A 46 6.58 5.57 -5.98
C GLY A 46 6.86 4.08 -5.79
N PHE A 47 6.75 3.54 -4.57
CA PHE A 47 6.88 2.11 -4.34
C PHE A 47 5.73 1.37 -5.05
N PRO A 48 6.00 0.32 -5.85
CA PRO A 48 4.98 -0.31 -6.65
C PRO A 48 3.93 -1.01 -5.78
N HIS A 49 2.66 -0.69 -6.00
CA HIS A 49 1.58 -1.18 -5.15
C HIS A 49 1.49 -2.71 -5.08
N HIS A 50 1.75 -3.41 -6.19
CA HIS A 50 1.75 -4.88 -6.24
C HIS A 50 2.86 -5.55 -5.40
N ARG A 51 3.77 -4.77 -4.80
CA ARG A 51 4.81 -5.22 -3.86
C ARG A 51 4.54 -4.80 -2.42
N ILE A 52 3.39 -4.20 -2.14
CA ILE A 52 2.98 -3.76 -0.81
C ILE A 52 1.88 -4.69 -0.30
N ASN A 53 1.98 -5.10 0.96
CA ASN A 53 0.93 -5.79 1.68
C ASN A 53 0.36 -4.86 2.77
N GLU A 54 -0.89 -4.41 2.57
CA GLU A 54 -1.63 -3.54 3.50
C GLU A 54 -2.68 -4.36 4.28
N ILE A 55 -2.24 -5.42 4.97
CA ILE A 55 -3.14 -6.42 5.59
C ILE A 55 -4.21 -5.82 6.52
N HIS A 56 -3.97 -4.63 7.11
CA HIS A 56 -4.92 -3.95 8.01
C HIS A 56 -5.78 -2.87 7.34
N GLY A 57 -5.70 -2.72 6.04
CA GLY A 57 -6.39 -1.68 5.28
C GLY A 57 -5.45 -0.59 4.77
N GLY A 58 -5.93 0.16 3.78
CA GLY A 58 -5.24 1.32 3.21
C GLY A 58 -6.24 2.43 2.91
N TRP A 59 -5.91 3.69 3.20
CA TRP A 59 -6.84 4.82 2.99
C TRP A 59 -7.17 5.07 1.51
N PHE A 60 -6.34 4.54 0.60
CA PHE A 60 -6.43 4.74 -0.85
C PHE A 60 -6.79 3.46 -1.62
N ASP A 61 -7.16 2.39 -0.91
CA ASP A 61 -7.75 1.19 -1.47
C ASP A 61 -9.25 1.13 -1.04
N PRO A 62 -10.19 1.41 -1.95
CA PRO A 62 -11.61 1.43 -1.60
C PRO A 62 -12.16 0.06 -1.20
N SER A 63 -11.50 -1.05 -1.59
CA SER A 63 -11.91 -2.40 -1.21
C SER A 63 -11.20 -2.94 0.03
N ASN A 64 -10.22 -2.21 0.57
CA ASN A 64 -9.50 -2.59 1.79
C ASN A 64 -9.59 -1.49 2.86
N PRO A 65 -10.79 -1.20 3.39
CA PRO A 65 -10.93 -0.22 4.48
C PRO A 65 -10.19 -0.69 5.74
N VAL A 66 -9.85 0.27 6.61
CA VAL A 66 -9.25 -0.03 7.91
C VAL A 66 -10.13 -1.02 8.69
N VAL A 67 -9.53 -2.17 9.01
CA VAL A 67 -10.26 -3.31 9.56
C VAL A 67 -10.65 -2.99 11.02
N PRO A 68 -11.96 -3.04 11.35
CA PRO A 68 -12.41 -2.87 12.73
C PRO A 68 -12.07 -4.13 13.56
N MET A 69 -12.15 -4.02 14.88
CA MET A 69 -11.82 -5.13 15.79
C MET A 69 -12.65 -6.41 15.56
N ASP A 70 -13.89 -6.26 15.09
CA ASP A 70 -14.83 -7.34 14.77
C ASP A 70 -14.83 -7.72 13.27
N GLY A 71 -13.98 -7.08 12.47
CA GLY A 71 -13.85 -7.33 11.04
C GLY A 71 -12.90 -8.48 10.71
N THR A 72 -13.00 -8.96 9.48
CA THR A 72 -12.08 -9.93 8.90
C THR A 72 -11.11 -9.26 7.92
N LEU A 73 -9.90 -9.81 7.85
CA LEU A 73 -8.87 -9.42 6.90
C LEU A 73 -9.21 -9.94 5.51
N ARG A 74 -8.73 -9.25 4.47
CA ARG A 74 -8.80 -9.73 3.09
C ARG A 74 -7.96 -10.99 2.91
N THR A 75 -8.58 -12.07 2.41
CA THR A 75 -7.93 -13.38 2.26
C THR A 75 -6.73 -13.33 1.33
N ASP A 76 -6.79 -12.58 0.23
CA ASP A 76 -5.68 -12.44 -0.71
C ASP A 76 -4.45 -11.77 -0.08
N LEU A 77 -4.65 -10.81 0.84
CA LEU A 77 -3.56 -10.18 1.57
C LEU A 77 -2.97 -11.10 2.66
N VAL A 78 -3.81 -11.94 3.28
CA VAL A 78 -3.34 -12.96 4.22
C VAL A 78 -2.47 -13.99 3.50
N GLU A 79 -2.94 -14.53 2.38
CA GLU A 79 -2.20 -15.49 1.55
C GLU A 79 -0.87 -14.90 1.07
N ALA A 80 -0.90 -13.67 0.54
CA ALA A 80 0.31 -12.97 0.12
C ALA A 80 1.30 -12.74 1.28
N LEU A 81 0.81 -12.43 2.48
CA LEU A 81 1.68 -12.28 3.65
C LEU A 81 2.29 -13.62 4.08
N GLU A 82 1.53 -14.71 4.06
CA GLU A 82 2.04 -16.04 4.39
C GLU A 82 3.13 -16.49 3.42
N GLU A 83 2.96 -16.19 2.13
CA GLU A 83 3.97 -16.36 1.11
C GLU A 83 5.25 -15.54 1.39
N SER A 84 5.11 -14.25 1.70
CA SER A 84 6.24 -13.38 2.09
C SER A 84 6.96 -13.94 3.32
N ILE A 85 6.20 -14.38 4.34
CA ILE A 85 6.75 -15.02 5.55
C ILE A 85 7.56 -16.26 5.16
N ALA A 86 7.06 -17.11 4.26
CA ALA A 86 7.75 -18.32 3.86
C ALA A 86 9.06 -18.04 3.11
N ARG A 87 9.15 -16.97 2.32
CA ARG A 87 10.32 -16.67 1.48
C ARG A 87 11.38 -15.77 2.10
N THR A 88 11.00 -14.89 3.03
CA THR A 88 11.89 -13.83 3.54
C THR A 88 13.12 -14.38 4.28
N ASP A 89 14.32 -14.00 3.85
CA ASP A 89 15.59 -14.35 4.51
C ASP A 89 16.17 -13.19 5.33
N LEU A 90 15.84 -11.94 4.99
CA LEU A 90 16.17 -10.73 5.72
C LEU A 90 14.93 -9.84 5.88
N CYS A 91 14.57 -9.50 7.12
CA CYS A 91 13.45 -8.63 7.44
C CYS A 91 13.96 -7.33 8.08
N LEU A 92 13.74 -6.20 7.41
CA LEU A 92 14.00 -4.88 7.95
C LEU A 92 12.74 -4.31 8.59
N VAL A 93 12.75 -4.14 9.91
CA VAL A 93 11.65 -3.56 10.65
C VAL A 93 11.98 -2.12 11.01
N ALA A 94 11.16 -1.18 10.55
CA ALA A 94 11.36 0.24 10.76
C ALA A 94 10.12 0.89 11.39
N GLY A 95 10.28 1.51 12.56
CA GLY A 95 9.26 2.40 13.12
C GLY A 95 7.99 1.74 13.65
N THR A 96 8.05 0.47 14.03
CA THR A 96 6.93 -0.26 14.65
C THR A 96 7.34 -0.89 15.98
N SER A 97 6.41 -0.94 16.93
CA SER A 97 6.57 -1.64 18.20
C SER A 97 6.35 -3.14 18.11
N LEU A 98 5.85 -3.65 16.96
CA LEU A 98 5.52 -5.05 16.71
C LEU A 98 4.52 -5.65 17.72
N CYS A 99 3.49 -4.90 18.12
CA CYS A 99 2.55 -5.32 19.16
C CYS A 99 1.42 -6.29 18.70
N GLY A 100 1.73 -7.29 17.85
CA GLY A 100 0.83 -8.43 17.62
C GLY A 100 -0.39 -8.14 16.74
N MET A 101 -0.16 -7.95 15.44
CA MET A 101 -1.25 -7.78 14.45
C MET A 101 -0.99 -8.61 13.20
N ASN A 102 -0.54 -9.86 13.31
CA ASN A 102 -0.16 -10.75 12.19
C ASN A 102 1.01 -10.28 11.31
N ALA A 103 1.14 -8.99 10.97
CA ALA A 103 2.22 -8.42 10.19
C ALA A 103 3.60 -8.64 10.85
N ASP A 104 3.66 -8.69 12.18
CA ASP A 104 4.86 -8.98 12.97
C ASP A 104 5.33 -10.45 12.84
N ARG A 105 4.49 -11.34 12.26
CA ARG A 105 4.87 -12.73 11.98
C ARG A 105 6.05 -12.82 11.01
N ILE A 106 6.21 -11.87 10.08
CA ILE A 106 7.36 -11.85 9.16
C ILE A 106 8.68 -11.64 9.90
N ALA A 107 8.70 -10.70 10.84
CA ALA A 107 9.87 -10.38 11.66
C ALA A 107 10.22 -11.54 12.61
N SER A 108 9.22 -12.09 13.32
CA SER A 108 9.45 -13.20 14.25
C SER A 108 9.87 -14.50 13.55
N ASN A 109 9.28 -14.83 12.40
CA ASN A 109 9.65 -16.04 11.65
C ASN A 109 11.04 -15.93 11.04
N THR A 110 11.40 -14.77 10.48
CA THR A 110 12.73 -14.56 9.89
C THR A 110 13.81 -14.63 10.95
N ALA A 111 13.60 -13.97 12.11
CA ALA A 111 14.49 -14.06 13.26
C ALA A 111 14.68 -15.50 13.76
N ARG A 112 13.59 -16.26 13.91
CA ARG A 112 13.63 -17.66 14.34
C ARG A 112 14.42 -18.55 13.38
N ARG A 113 14.32 -18.30 12.06
CA ARG A 113 15.06 -19.06 11.05
C ARG A 113 16.56 -18.75 11.09
N ALA A 114 16.95 -17.49 11.25
CA ALA A 114 18.35 -17.09 11.40
C ALA A 114 19.03 -17.75 12.62
N GLY A 115 18.28 -18.03 13.70
CA GLY A 115 18.77 -18.80 14.84
C GLY A 115 19.07 -20.29 14.54
N ARG A 116 18.67 -20.81 13.39
CA ARG A 116 18.84 -22.21 12.98
C ARG A 116 19.69 -22.38 11.72
N ASP A 117 19.71 -21.37 10.87
CA ASP A 117 20.41 -21.37 9.59
C ASP A 117 21.17 -20.05 9.43
N ALA A 118 22.49 -20.13 9.40
CA ALA A 118 23.37 -18.96 9.28
C ALA A 118 23.32 -18.31 7.88
N ALA A 119 22.72 -18.97 6.88
CA ALA A 119 22.49 -18.37 5.56
C ALA A 119 21.33 -17.36 5.57
N VAL A 120 20.48 -17.36 6.60
CA VAL A 120 19.35 -16.45 6.76
C VAL A 120 19.81 -15.20 7.50
N GLY A 121 19.68 -14.02 6.86
CA GLY A 121 20.12 -12.74 7.42
C GLY A 121 19.35 -12.29 8.67
N GLY A 122 18.14 -12.79 8.87
CA GLY A 122 17.37 -12.59 10.10
C GLY A 122 16.60 -11.27 10.11
N THR A 123 16.37 -10.73 11.29
CA THR A 123 15.59 -9.51 11.47
C THR A 123 16.46 -8.38 11.99
N VAL A 124 16.38 -7.23 11.32
CA VAL A 124 17.03 -5.97 11.70
C VAL A 124 15.96 -5.01 12.20
N LEU A 125 16.11 -4.49 13.42
CA LEU A 125 15.16 -3.59 14.07
C LEU A 125 15.70 -2.17 14.18
N ILE A 126 15.06 -1.23 13.48
CA ILE A 126 15.30 0.21 13.55
C ILE A 126 14.11 0.88 14.24
N ASN A 127 14.31 1.31 15.48
CA ASN A 127 13.31 2.06 16.23
C ASN A 127 13.97 2.84 17.37
N LEU A 128 13.39 3.97 17.77
CA LEU A 128 13.87 4.73 18.93
C LEU A 128 13.46 4.04 20.24
N GLN A 129 12.26 3.48 20.28
CA GLN A 129 11.69 2.82 21.45
C GLN A 129 12.03 1.33 21.46
N ARG A 130 11.98 0.73 22.65
CA ARG A 130 12.07 -0.73 22.80
C ARG A 130 10.89 -1.40 22.11
N THR A 131 11.14 -2.57 21.54
CA THR A 131 10.11 -3.41 20.90
C THR A 131 10.02 -4.75 21.62
N VAL A 132 8.93 -5.49 21.39
CA VAL A 132 8.77 -6.85 21.92
C VAL A 132 9.77 -7.86 21.32
N MET A 133 10.47 -7.48 20.26
CA MET A 133 11.36 -8.36 19.49
C MET A 133 12.85 -8.00 19.63
N ASP A 134 13.19 -7.06 20.53
CA ASP A 134 14.57 -6.60 20.72
C ASP A 134 15.53 -7.75 21.04
N GLU A 135 15.11 -8.71 21.88
CA GLU A 135 15.95 -9.86 22.31
C GLU A 135 16.08 -10.97 21.26
N HIS A 136 15.29 -10.91 20.20
CA HIS A 136 15.17 -11.97 19.22
C HIS A 136 15.70 -11.58 17.84
N CYS A 137 15.88 -10.27 17.58
CA CYS A 137 16.46 -9.78 16.34
C CYS A 137 17.97 -10.06 16.24
N GLN A 138 18.49 -10.04 15.01
CA GLN A 138 19.91 -10.25 14.73
C GLN A 138 20.70 -8.93 14.82
N LEU A 139 20.03 -7.80 14.60
CA LEU A 139 20.62 -6.47 14.74
C LEU A 139 19.57 -5.47 15.23
N ARG A 140 19.93 -4.68 16.25
CA ARG A 140 19.09 -3.62 16.81
C ARG A 140 19.79 -2.27 16.71
N ILE A 141 19.12 -1.30 16.09
CA ILE A 141 19.64 0.06 15.87
C ILE A 141 18.70 1.10 16.51
N PHE A 142 19.15 1.76 17.58
CA PHE A 142 18.40 2.80 18.28
C PHE A 142 18.69 4.18 17.66
N ALA A 143 18.03 4.49 16.54
CA ALA A 143 18.21 5.75 15.83
C ALA A 143 16.95 6.14 15.02
N PRO A 144 16.83 7.42 14.63
CA PRO A 144 15.82 7.84 13.66
C PRO A 144 15.96 7.07 12.34
N ILE A 145 14.83 6.64 11.77
CA ILE A 145 14.82 5.80 10.57
C ILE A 145 15.47 6.52 9.39
N ASP A 146 15.18 7.81 9.20
CA ASP A 146 15.74 8.60 8.10
C ASP A 146 17.28 8.69 8.17
N GLU A 147 17.87 8.76 9.36
CA GLU A 147 19.34 8.76 9.53
C GLU A 147 19.95 7.42 9.15
N VAL A 148 19.36 6.31 9.62
CA VAL A 148 19.82 4.97 9.28
C VAL A 148 19.70 4.70 7.78
N MET A 149 18.59 5.10 7.18
CA MET A 149 18.35 4.93 5.74
C MET A 149 19.28 5.78 4.89
N ALA A 150 19.69 6.96 5.36
CA ALA A 150 20.68 7.79 4.66
C ALA A 150 22.04 7.09 4.60
N LEU A 151 22.53 6.59 5.73
CA LEU A 151 23.79 5.85 5.81
C LEU A 151 23.72 4.54 4.99
N LEU A 152 22.60 3.82 5.08
CA LEU A 152 22.40 2.58 4.34
C LEU A 152 22.35 2.82 2.82
N ALA A 153 21.67 3.88 2.37
CA ALA A 153 21.62 4.22 0.95
C ALA A 153 22.99 4.61 0.39
N GLU A 154 23.80 5.33 1.17
CA GLU A 154 25.18 5.66 0.83
C GLU A 154 26.05 4.40 0.71
N GLU A 155 26.01 3.52 1.72
CA GLU A 155 26.76 2.26 1.72
C GLU A 155 26.38 1.34 0.55
N LEU A 156 25.09 1.28 0.22
CA LEU A 156 24.58 0.47 -0.89
C LEU A 156 24.77 1.14 -2.27
N GLY A 157 25.30 2.37 -2.32
CA GLY A 157 25.46 3.14 -3.56
C GLY A 157 24.15 3.47 -4.27
N VAL A 158 23.04 3.60 -3.52
CA VAL A 158 21.69 3.81 -4.06
C VAL A 158 21.34 5.30 -4.06
N PRO A 159 21.09 5.91 -5.24
CA PRO A 159 20.68 7.30 -5.29
C PRO A 159 19.23 7.46 -4.81
N VAL A 160 19.03 8.29 -3.77
CA VAL A 160 17.71 8.60 -3.24
C VAL A 160 17.15 9.84 -3.92
N ALA A 161 15.94 9.74 -4.47
CA ALA A 161 15.28 10.87 -5.12
C ALA A 161 14.99 12.01 -4.09
N PRO A 162 15.15 13.30 -4.47
CA PRO A 162 14.86 14.41 -3.56
C PRO A 162 13.34 14.54 -3.29
N PRO A 163 12.91 15.21 -2.20
CA PRO A 163 11.50 15.30 -1.80
C PRO A 163 10.59 15.86 -2.91
N GLN A 164 11.05 16.90 -3.61
CA GLN A 164 10.33 17.56 -4.70
C GLN A 164 10.32 16.74 -6.01
N HIS A 165 11.07 15.62 -6.05
CA HIS A 165 11.06 14.60 -7.09
C HIS A 165 10.88 13.19 -6.50
N ALA A 166 10.23 13.04 -5.34
CA ALA A 166 9.44 11.83 -5.15
C ALA A 166 8.38 11.95 -6.24
N ALA A 167 8.70 11.45 -7.43
CA ALA A 167 7.79 11.45 -8.54
C ALA A 167 6.54 10.78 -7.97
N THR A 168 5.51 11.58 -7.69
CA THR A 168 4.16 11.06 -7.62
C THR A 168 4.09 10.16 -8.85
N PRO A 169 3.85 8.85 -8.67
CA PRO A 169 3.96 7.91 -9.77
C PRO A 169 3.24 8.52 -10.97
N PRO A 170 3.87 8.56 -12.17
CA PRO A 170 3.37 9.36 -13.27
C PRO A 170 1.89 9.08 -13.46
N PRO A 171 1.06 10.12 -13.63
CA PRO A 171 -0.38 9.96 -13.61
C PRO A 171 -0.81 8.93 -14.67
N PRO A 172 -1.92 8.21 -14.43
CA PRO A 172 -2.44 7.28 -15.43
C PRO A 172 -2.74 8.03 -16.73
N THR A 173 -2.53 7.37 -17.87
CA THR A 173 -2.74 7.97 -19.19
C THR A 173 -4.20 7.79 -19.61
N PRO A 174 -5.00 8.86 -19.76
CA PRO A 174 -6.38 8.72 -20.22
C PRO A 174 -6.48 8.21 -21.67
N CYS A 175 -7.65 7.72 -22.05
CA CYS A 175 -8.00 7.47 -23.44
C CYS A 175 -7.88 8.76 -24.27
N ALA A 176 -7.54 8.63 -25.55
CA ALA A 176 -7.35 9.78 -26.44
C ALA A 176 -8.60 10.67 -26.49
N GLY A 177 -8.43 11.96 -26.20
CA GLY A 177 -9.52 12.95 -26.21
C GLY A 177 -10.41 12.94 -24.96
N GLU A 178 -10.16 12.04 -24.01
CA GLU A 178 -10.98 11.89 -22.80
C GLU A 178 -10.20 12.33 -21.55
N THR A 179 -10.94 12.71 -20.52
CA THR A 179 -10.42 12.91 -19.16
C THR A 179 -11.00 11.84 -18.25
N ASP A 180 -10.15 11.21 -17.44
CA ASP A 180 -10.56 10.24 -16.41
C ASP A 180 -11.24 8.96 -16.92
N ILE A 181 -11.06 8.65 -18.20
CA ILE A 181 -11.44 7.37 -18.79
C ILE A 181 -10.16 6.61 -19.12
N PHE A 182 -10.03 5.39 -18.61
CA PHE A 182 -8.81 4.60 -18.71
C PHE A 182 -9.08 3.21 -19.28
N LYS A 183 -8.25 2.79 -20.23
CA LYS A 183 -8.17 1.37 -20.63
C LYS A 183 -7.22 0.65 -19.69
N VAL A 184 -7.72 -0.42 -19.07
CA VAL A 184 -6.95 -1.25 -18.14
C VAL A 184 -7.05 -2.74 -18.56
N PRO A 185 -5.95 -3.50 -18.55
CA PRO A 185 -5.91 -4.91 -18.93
C PRO A 185 -6.47 -5.80 -17.81
N CYS A 186 -7.77 -5.64 -17.52
CA CYS A 186 -8.51 -6.46 -16.58
C CYS A 186 -9.86 -6.91 -17.15
N ASP A 187 -10.36 -8.03 -16.64
CA ASP A 187 -11.69 -8.53 -16.93
C ASP A 187 -12.79 -7.78 -16.16
N ALA A 188 -14.04 -8.20 -16.34
CA ALA A 188 -15.21 -7.56 -15.72
C ALA A 188 -15.20 -7.65 -14.18
N ASP A 189 -14.45 -8.58 -13.60
CA ASP A 189 -14.28 -8.77 -12.15
C ASP A 189 -12.99 -8.15 -11.64
N GLY A 190 -12.35 -7.28 -12.43
CA GLY A 190 -11.15 -6.56 -12.03
C GLY A 190 -9.89 -7.41 -12.00
N ARG A 191 -9.93 -8.69 -12.38
CA ARG A 191 -8.72 -9.53 -12.43
C ARG A 191 -7.88 -9.18 -13.64
N ARG A 192 -6.57 -9.18 -13.48
CA ARG A 192 -5.63 -8.94 -14.57
C ARG A 192 -5.85 -9.94 -15.71
N SER A 193 -5.91 -9.43 -16.94
CA SER A 193 -6.09 -10.24 -18.14
C SER A 193 -5.16 -9.81 -19.26
N THR A 194 -4.62 -10.77 -20.01
CA THR A 194 -3.85 -10.52 -21.23
C THR A 194 -4.73 -10.51 -22.49
N SER A 195 -5.96 -11.01 -22.38
CA SER A 195 -6.89 -11.15 -23.51
C SER A 195 -8.10 -10.20 -23.42
N HIS A 196 -8.34 -9.61 -22.25
CA HIS A 196 -9.46 -8.70 -22.01
C HIS A 196 -8.95 -7.33 -21.58
N THR A 197 -9.72 -6.30 -21.92
CA THR A 197 -9.47 -4.92 -21.51
C THR A 197 -10.79 -4.30 -21.12
N SER A 198 -10.82 -3.67 -19.96
CA SER A 198 -11.96 -2.93 -19.45
C SER A 198 -11.72 -1.43 -19.61
N VAL A 199 -12.82 -0.69 -19.81
CA VAL A 199 -12.81 0.77 -19.79
C VAL A 199 -13.33 1.23 -18.43
N LEU A 200 -12.44 1.83 -17.64
CA LEU A 200 -12.75 2.38 -16.34
C LEU A 200 -13.10 3.86 -16.50
N ASP A 201 -14.36 4.21 -16.28
CA ASP A 201 -14.84 5.60 -16.24
C ASP A 201 -14.79 6.12 -14.81
N LEU A 202 -13.87 7.05 -14.54
CA LEU A 202 -13.67 7.69 -13.24
C LEU A 202 -14.12 9.15 -13.25
N ARG A 203 -14.99 9.56 -14.18
CA ARG A 203 -15.57 10.91 -14.17
C ARG A 203 -16.60 11.04 -13.05
N VAL A 204 -16.80 12.26 -12.57
CA VAL A 204 -17.82 12.55 -11.56
C VAL A 204 -19.21 12.09 -12.04
N GLY A 205 -19.91 11.35 -11.18
CA GLY A 205 -21.21 10.74 -11.47
C GLY A 205 -21.13 9.32 -12.03
N ALA A 206 -19.96 8.86 -12.50
CA ALA A 206 -19.78 7.47 -12.93
C ALA A 206 -19.96 6.51 -11.75
N ARG A 207 -20.50 5.33 -12.04
CA ARG A 207 -20.69 4.25 -11.06
C ARG A 207 -19.68 3.14 -11.30
N LEU A 208 -19.15 2.62 -10.21
CA LEU A 208 -18.15 1.56 -10.17
C LEU A 208 -18.59 0.49 -9.21
N ARG A 209 -18.16 -0.75 -9.48
CA ARG A 209 -18.26 -1.84 -8.51
C ARG A 209 -16.94 -1.94 -7.75
N ILE A 210 -16.96 -1.91 -6.43
CA ILE A 210 -15.81 -2.21 -5.58
C ILE A 210 -15.66 -3.74 -5.53
N ILE A 211 -14.42 -4.22 -5.62
CA ILE A 211 -14.07 -5.64 -5.76
C ILE A 211 -13.10 -6.06 -4.68
N GLY A 212 -13.34 -7.22 -4.07
CA GLY A 212 -12.45 -7.80 -3.05
C GLY A 212 -12.65 -7.25 -1.65
N GLN A 213 -13.79 -6.59 -1.38
CA GLN A 213 -14.17 -6.19 -0.02
C GLN A 213 -14.35 -7.42 0.87
N PRO A 214 -13.96 -7.35 2.16
CA PRO A 214 -14.43 -8.30 3.17
C PRO A 214 -15.96 -8.30 3.28
N ASP A 215 -16.55 -9.45 3.61
CA ASP A 215 -18.01 -9.62 3.71
C ASP A 215 -18.67 -8.59 4.63
N TRP A 216 -18.05 -8.30 5.77
CA TRP A 216 -18.56 -7.31 6.72
C TRP A 216 -18.66 -5.89 6.13
N ASP A 217 -17.76 -5.52 5.21
CA ASP A 217 -17.80 -4.21 4.54
C ASP A 217 -18.82 -4.21 3.39
N VAL A 218 -18.98 -5.34 2.69
CA VAL A 218 -20.03 -5.54 1.68
C VAL A 218 -21.42 -5.39 2.30
N GLU A 219 -21.68 -6.07 3.41
CA GLU A 219 -22.96 -6.01 4.12
C GLU A 219 -23.28 -4.61 4.62
N ARG A 220 -22.26 -3.87 5.05
CA ARG A 220 -22.41 -2.54 5.66
C ARG A 220 -22.53 -1.42 4.62
N CYS A 221 -21.71 -1.44 3.59
CA CYS A 221 -21.53 -0.31 2.67
C CYS A 221 -22.08 -0.61 1.26
N GLY A 222 -22.30 -1.88 0.92
CA GLY A 222 -22.60 -2.32 -0.43
C GLY A 222 -21.35 -2.37 -1.32
N THR A 223 -21.54 -2.75 -2.59
CA THR A 223 -20.46 -2.94 -3.56
C THR A 223 -20.44 -1.90 -4.67
N VAL A 224 -21.43 -1.00 -4.75
CA VAL A 224 -21.49 0.00 -5.82
C VAL A 224 -21.17 1.36 -5.25
N ALA A 225 -20.20 2.06 -5.86
CA ALA A 225 -19.81 3.40 -5.47
C ALA A 225 -19.97 4.37 -6.65
N THR A 226 -20.26 5.63 -6.33
CA THR A 226 -20.32 6.72 -7.30
C THR A 226 -19.09 7.61 -7.14
N VAL A 227 -18.44 7.98 -8.24
CA VAL A 227 -17.35 8.96 -8.20
C VAL A 227 -17.91 10.35 -7.92
N THR A 228 -17.44 11.02 -6.88
CA THR A 228 -17.93 12.36 -6.49
C THR A 228 -16.93 13.47 -6.75
N GLY A 229 -15.65 13.15 -6.96
CA GLY A 229 -14.61 14.15 -7.24
C GLY A 229 -13.21 13.58 -7.13
N LYS A 230 -12.24 14.49 -7.00
CA LYS A 230 -10.84 14.18 -6.73
C LYS A 230 -10.32 15.02 -5.56
N ASP A 231 -9.32 14.49 -4.85
CA ASP A 231 -8.54 15.28 -3.90
C ASP A 231 -7.48 16.16 -4.59
N SER A 232 -6.76 16.95 -3.79
CA SER A 232 -5.63 17.80 -4.19
C SER A 232 -4.49 17.04 -4.88
N LEU A 233 -4.37 15.73 -4.62
CA LEU A 233 -3.33 14.84 -5.15
C LEU A 233 -3.82 14.07 -6.38
N GLY A 234 -5.05 14.29 -6.83
CA GLY A 234 -5.63 13.65 -8.02
C GLY A 234 -6.18 12.25 -7.77
N ASN A 235 -6.31 11.80 -6.52
CA ASN A 235 -6.96 10.54 -6.18
C ASN A 235 -8.48 10.70 -6.25
N TYR A 236 -9.20 9.62 -6.56
CA TYR A 236 -10.63 9.67 -6.81
C TYR A 236 -11.43 9.44 -5.54
N ILE A 237 -12.42 10.30 -5.28
CA ILE A 237 -13.32 10.17 -4.15
C ILE A 237 -14.55 9.38 -4.58
N LEU A 238 -14.81 8.28 -3.87
CA LEU A 238 -15.89 7.35 -4.11
C LEU A 238 -16.90 7.40 -2.97
N GLN A 239 -18.18 7.39 -3.32
CA GLN A 239 -19.30 7.45 -2.39
C GLN A 239 -20.13 6.18 -2.48
N LEU A 240 -20.14 5.39 -1.41
CA LEU A 240 -21.00 4.21 -1.26
C LEU A 240 -22.42 4.61 -0.78
N PRO A 241 -23.45 3.78 -1.03
CA PRO A 241 -24.84 4.07 -0.66
C PRO A 241 -25.09 4.08 0.84
N SER A 242 -24.35 3.27 1.61
CA SER A 242 -24.46 3.15 3.07
C SER A 242 -23.07 3.09 3.72
N GLY A 243 -23.02 3.03 5.05
CA GLY A 243 -21.76 2.86 5.80
C GLY A 243 -21.45 3.93 6.85
N GLY A 244 -22.27 4.98 6.97
CA GLY A 244 -22.04 6.08 7.91
C GLY A 244 -20.73 6.81 7.61
N ASP A 245 -19.84 6.99 8.59
CA ASP A 245 -18.53 7.63 8.40
C ASP A 245 -17.61 6.85 7.44
N ARG A 246 -17.90 5.56 7.24
CA ARG A 246 -17.22 4.70 6.28
C ARG A 246 -17.92 4.65 4.92
N ARG A 247 -18.69 5.65 4.52
CA ARG A 247 -19.29 5.67 3.18
C ARG A 247 -18.41 6.31 2.11
N THR A 248 -17.44 7.13 2.52
CA THR A 248 -16.50 7.78 1.62
C THR A 248 -15.23 6.93 1.54
N ARG A 249 -14.74 6.68 0.33
CA ARG A 249 -13.49 5.98 0.06
C ARG A 249 -12.66 6.79 -0.91
N THR A 250 -11.35 6.58 -0.87
CA THR A 250 -10.43 7.15 -1.84
C THR A 250 -9.82 6.02 -2.66
N LEU A 251 -9.78 6.19 -3.97
CA LEU A 251 -9.03 5.34 -4.90
C LEU A 251 -7.77 6.08 -5.32
N GLY A 252 -6.62 5.59 -4.88
CA GLY A 252 -5.32 6.14 -5.26
C GLY A 252 -5.11 6.10 -6.78
N ALA A 253 -4.63 7.21 -7.38
CA ALA A 253 -4.42 7.28 -8.83
C ALA A 253 -3.38 6.25 -9.33
N TRP A 254 -2.47 5.81 -8.46
CA TRP A 254 -1.49 4.77 -8.75
C TRP A 254 -2.12 3.41 -9.07
N TRP A 255 -3.32 3.10 -8.58
CA TRP A 255 -4.01 1.85 -8.92
C TRP A 255 -4.26 1.75 -10.42
N VAL A 256 -4.79 2.83 -11.00
CA VAL A 256 -5.05 2.91 -12.44
C VAL A 256 -3.74 2.80 -13.22
N ARG A 257 -2.69 3.48 -12.75
CA ARG A 257 -1.37 3.45 -13.39
C ARG A 257 -0.74 2.06 -13.38
N GLU A 258 -0.69 1.41 -12.22
CA GLU A 258 -0.14 0.07 -12.07
C GLU A 258 -0.97 -0.97 -12.86
N ALA A 259 -2.28 -0.77 -12.97
CA ALA A 259 -3.13 -1.59 -13.82
C ALA A 259 -2.79 -1.43 -15.29
N GLN A 260 -2.59 -0.20 -15.79
CA GLN A 260 -2.14 0.05 -17.17
C GLN A 260 -0.79 -0.61 -17.48
N LEU A 261 0.08 -0.75 -16.47
CA LEU A 261 1.35 -1.46 -16.57
C LEU A 261 1.21 -3.00 -16.45
N GLY A 262 -0.01 -3.51 -16.25
CA GLY A 262 -0.28 -4.95 -16.09
C GLY A 262 0.25 -5.53 -14.78
N ARG A 263 0.43 -4.71 -13.73
CA ARG A 263 1.07 -5.12 -12.48
C ARG A 263 0.07 -5.48 -11.38
N VAL A 264 -1.13 -4.92 -11.43
CA VAL A 264 -2.18 -5.17 -10.44
C VAL A 264 -2.85 -6.52 -10.72
N PRO A 265 -2.79 -7.52 -9.80
CA PRO A 265 -3.45 -8.81 -10.00
C PRO A 265 -4.98 -8.71 -9.92
N LEU A 266 -5.48 -7.89 -9.00
CA LEU A 266 -6.90 -7.63 -8.77
C LEU A 266 -7.09 -6.14 -8.51
N MET A 267 -7.89 -5.49 -9.36
CA MET A 267 -8.28 -4.10 -9.19
C MET A 267 -9.28 -3.96 -8.04
N PRO A 268 -9.21 -2.87 -7.24
CA PRO A 268 -10.16 -2.64 -6.16
C PRO A 268 -11.50 -2.13 -6.68
N VAL A 269 -11.57 -1.74 -7.96
CA VAL A 269 -12.79 -1.31 -8.65
C VAL A 269 -12.87 -1.89 -10.06
N ALA A 270 -14.10 -2.14 -10.53
CA ALA A 270 -14.41 -2.55 -11.88
C ALA A 270 -15.57 -1.70 -12.45
N PRO A 271 -15.74 -1.64 -13.79
CA PRO A 271 -16.87 -0.97 -14.40
C PRO A 271 -18.20 -1.53 -13.89
N TRP A 272 -19.17 -0.66 -13.61
CA TRP A 272 -20.52 -1.10 -13.27
C TRP A 272 -21.31 -1.40 -14.54
N VAL A 273 -21.76 -2.65 -14.67
CA VAL A 273 -22.68 -3.09 -15.74
C VAL A 273 -24.05 -3.23 -15.09
N GLY A 274 -24.86 -2.18 -15.19
CA GLY A 274 -26.22 -2.11 -14.67
C GLY A 274 -27.27 -2.54 -15.66
#